data_AF-A0A517XN66-F1
#
_entry.id   AF-A0A517XN66-F1
#
_cell.length_a   1.000
_cell.length_b   1.000
_cell.length_c   1.000
_cell.angle_alpha   90.00
_cell.angle_beta   90.00
_cell.angle_gamma   90.00
#
_symmetry.space_group_name_H-M   'P 1'
#
loop_
_entity.id
_entity.type
_entity.pdbx_description
1 polymer ?
#
loop_
_entity_poly.entity_id
_entity_poly.type
_entity_poly.pdbx_seq_one_letter_code
_entity_poly.pdbx_strand_id
1 'polypeptide(L)'
;MPAEQRLATAGPTHVGPIARGLCGPGLLAHVVIAKFADHTPVHRLAGQLARSGVTIASATLGDWLFGASELLTPLYDLMHARVLRSRVTHGDDTGVKLRVPGCPRTKKAYLWACAGDADYPYVVFDFTTDHTADGPTRFLAGCKGYLQADALAQYEGLYGDDRVTHVCCVAHPRRKFAAAGEAGDTRAARAVEMIGRLYAVERALPPLLPPSDDPVHQEQRRQREEERRAVRHRDAGPVWDDLEKWLEQTRPLALPKSPLGGAIGYTVNNWAALKRYLEQGYLAIGNNLSERTLRAIASGRNNCGVIGSEVAGQTAAVLYSIVGTCKHLGIDPFAYLPEALPGLFALGDKPTAEDPSNWLPDRWLLNRTRDHPSRRRWPGRPPRISSHRACRSPTPGDAPRYAPAPTSAPG
;
A
#
# COMPACT_ATOMS: atom_id res chain seq x y z
N MET A 1 37.56 41.69 -16.52
CA MET A 1 36.94 40.39 -16.24
C MET A 1 37.96 39.54 -15.47
N PRO A 2 37.91 39.49 -14.13
CA PRO A 2 38.82 38.62 -13.40
C PRO A 2 38.41 37.16 -13.56
N ALA A 3 39.42 36.29 -13.60
CA ALA A 3 39.38 34.89 -13.96
C ALA A 3 38.29 34.06 -13.28
N GLU A 4 37.71 33.12 -14.03
CA GLU A 4 36.95 31.98 -13.51
C GLU A 4 37.78 31.27 -12.43
N GLN A 5 37.42 31.52 -11.17
CA GLN A 5 37.80 30.65 -10.08
C GLN A 5 37.04 29.34 -10.26
N ARG A 6 37.63 28.41 -10.99
CA ARG A 6 37.24 27.00 -10.92
C ARG A 6 37.61 26.51 -9.52
N LEU A 7 36.69 26.67 -8.59
CA LEU A 7 36.68 25.96 -7.32
C LEU A 7 36.59 24.46 -7.65
N ALA A 8 37.76 23.82 -7.79
CA ALA A 8 37.88 22.39 -7.63
C ALA A 8 37.65 22.08 -6.15
N THR A 9 36.39 21.93 -5.74
CA THR A 9 36.08 21.39 -4.42
C THR A 9 36.42 19.91 -4.44
N ALA A 10 37.61 19.56 -3.96
CA ALA A 10 37.83 18.29 -3.30
C ALA A 10 36.89 18.27 -2.09
N GLY A 11 35.67 17.77 -2.28
CA GLY A 11 34.74 17.56 -1.19
C GLY A 11 35.32 16.56 -0.18
N PRO A 12 34.97 16.64 1.12
CA PRO A 12 35.32 15.63 2.09
C PRO A 12 34.92 14.24 1.59
N THR A 13 35.70 13.20 1.91
CA THR A 13 35.41 11.81 1.53
C THR A 13 34.05 11.31 2.02
N HIS A 14 33.47 11.96 3.05
CA HIS A 14 32.10 11.74 3.52
C HIS A 14 31.40 13.07 3.82
N VAL A 15 30.46 13.49 2.97
CA VAL A 15 29.47 14.53 3.32
C VAL A 15 28.07 13.96 3.13
N GLY A 16 27.58 13.24 4.14
CA GLY A 16 26.23 12.70 4.17
C GLY A 16 26.15 11.19 3.97
N PRO A 17 24.93 10.62 3.94
CA PRO A 17 24.71 9.18 4.06
C PRO A 17 24.91 8.43 2.72
N ILE A 18 25.34 9.11 1.66
CA ILE A 18 25.69 8.48 0.37
C ILE A 18 27.15 8.83 0.07
N ALA A 19 27.96 7.83 -0.27
CA ALA A 19 29.36 8.02 -0.64
C ALA A 19 29.51 9.02 -1.80
N ARG A 20 30.41 10.00 -1.66
CA ARG A 20 30.66 11.07 -2.65
C ARG A 20 29.45 11.98 -2.94
N GLY A 21 28.35 11.84 -2.21
CA GLY A 21 27.23 12.79 -2.22
C GLY A 21 27.61 14.08 -1.49
N LEU A 22 27.05 15.21 -1.93
CA LEU A 22 27.12 16.48 -1.19
C LEU A 22 25.87 16.72 -0.33
N CYS A 23 24.89 15.80 -0.34
CA CYS A 23 23.62 15.97 0.36
C CYS A 23 23.69 15.50 1.81
N GLY A 24 23.30 16.37 2.73
CA GLY A 24 23.05 15.97 4.12
C GLY A 24 21.82 15.04 4.23
N PRO A 25 21.69 14.30 5.35
CA PRO A 25 20.61 13.32 5.55
C PRO A 25 19.20 13.92 5.40
N GLY A 26 18.99 15.14 5.91
CA GLY A 26 17.69 15.82 5.81
C GLY A 26 17.30 16.19 4.38
N LEU A 27 18.26 16.64 3.56
CA LEU A 27 18.00 16.95 2.15
C LEU A 27 17.69 15.67 1.37
N LEU A 28 18.43 14.60 1.62
CA LEU A 28 18.18 13.31 0.97
C LEU A 28 16.80 12.75 1.34
N ALA A 29 16.45 12.78 2.64
CA ALA A 29 15.12 12.40 3.11
C ALA A 29 14.02 13.25 2.44
N HIS A 30 14.21 14.56 2.32
CA HIS A 30 13.28 15.43 1.63
C HIS A 30 13.07 15.02 0.17
N VAL A 31 14.15 14.70 -0.56
CA VAL A 31 14.08 14.26 -1.96
C VAL A 31 13.31 12.95 -2.10
N VAL A 32 13.56 11.97 -1.21
CA VAL A 32 12.80 10.71 -1.19
C VAL A 32 11.31 10.96 -0.94
N ILE A 33 10.97 11.77 0.05
CA ILE A 33 9.57 12.02 0.44
C ILE A 33 8.83 12.81 -0.62
N ALA A 34 9.42 13.90 -1.12
CA ALA A 34 8.83 14.69 -2.18
C ALA A 34 8.48 13.81 -3.38
N LYS A 35 9.34 12.84 -3.73
CA LYS A 35 9.11 11.92 -4.84
C LYS A 35 8.10 10.81 -4.54
N PHE A 36 8.24 10.11 -3.43
CA PHE A 36 7.54 8.84 -3.15
C PHE A 36 6.36 8.98 -2.19
N ALA A 37 6.34 10.02 -1.36
CA ALA A 37 5.22 10.35 -0.49
C ALA A 37 4.28 11.40 -1.11
N ASP A 38 4.84 12.42 -1.76
CA ASP A 38 4.10 13.59 -2.29
C ASP A 38 3.96 13.57 -3.81
N HIS A 39 4.59 12.59 -4.47
CA HIS A 39 4.46 12.35 -5.90
C HIS A 39 4.93 13.52 -6.78
N THR A 40 5.94 14.27 -6.32
CA THR A 40 6.57 15.37 -7.04
C THR A 40 7.59 14.85 -8.06
N PRO A 41 7.44 15.15 -9.36
CA PRO A 41 8.44 14.81 -10.38
C PRO A 41 9.78 15.46 -10.09
N VAL A 42 10.88 14.76 -10.40
CA VAL A 42 12.25 15.21 -10.06
C VAL A 42 12.58 16.58 -10.66
N HIS A 43 12.16 16.86 -11.90
CA HIS A 43 12.37 18.18 -12.52
C HIS A 43 11.60 19.31 -11.80
N ARG A 44 10.43 19.01 -11.24
CA ARG A 44 9.62 19.97 -10.48
C ARG A 44 10.26 20.24 -9.11
N LEU A 45 10.78 19.19 -8.47
CA LEU A 45 11.53 19.31 -7.24
C LEU A 45 12.81 20.14 -7.43
N ALA A 46 13.56 19.91 -8.52
CA ALA A 46 14.71 20.73 -8.88
C ALA A 46 14.33 22.22 -9.00
N GLY A 47 13.21 22.53 -9.66
CA GLY A 47 12.68 23.89 -9.74
C GLY A 47 12.23 24.48 -8.40
N GLN A 48 11.69 23.67 -7.49
CA GLN A 48 11.34 24.10 -6.12
C GLN A 48 12.59 24.48 -5.31
N LEU A 49 13.64 23.66 -5.37
CA LEU A 49 14.91 23.93 -4.70
C LEU A 49 15.60 25.17 -5.27
N ALA A 50 15.57 25.36 -6.59
CA ALA A 50 16.14 26.53 -7.25
C ALA A 50 15.50 27.84 -6.78
N ARG A 51 14.17 27.85 -6.51
CA ARG A 51 13.48 29.02 -5.92
C ARG A 51 13.94 29.35 -4.51
N SER A 52 14.53 28.39 -3.81
CA SER A 52 15.12 28.58 -2.48
C SER A 52 16.62 28.90 -2.56
N GLY A 53 17.14 29.21 -3.75
CA GLY A 53 18.56 29.53 -3.98
C GLY A 53 19.47 28.31 -4.14
N VAL A 54 18.93 27.09 -4.19
CA VAL A 54 19.70 25.85 -4.28
C VAL A 54 19.49 25.19 -5.65
N THR A 55 20.44 25.36 -6.56
CA THR A 55 20.38 24.78 -7.91
C THR A 55 20.96 23.37 -7.92
N ILE A 56 20.12 22.37 -8.20
CA ILE A 56 20.52 20.95 -8.31
C ILE A 56 20.00 20.39 -9.62
N ALA A 57 20.87 19.73 -10.39
CA ALA A 57 20.46 19.08 -11.63
C ALA A 57 19.50 17.91 -11.36
N SER A 58 18.52 17.70 -12.25
CA SER A 58 17.58 16.57 -12.12
C SER A 58 18.28 15.22 -12.17
N ALA A 59 19.39 15.10 -12.90
CA ALA A 59 20.23 13.90 -12.92
C ALA A 59 20.80 13.60 -11.53
N THR A 60 21.40 14.60 -10.87
CA THR A 60 21.94 14.48 -9.52
C THR A 60 20.89 14.07 -8.49
N LEU A 61 19.67 14.62 -8.57
CA LEU A 61 18.56 14.17 -7.73
C LEU A 61 18.17 12.71 -8.01
N GLY A 62 18.24 12.27 -9.27
CA GLY A 62 18.05 10.87 -9.65
C GLY A 62 19.12 9.96 -9.05
N ASP A 63 20.40 10.36 -9.13
CA ASP A 63 21.53 9.62 -8.55
C ASP A 63 21.40 9.51 -7.03
N TRP A 64 20.91 10.56 -6.35
CA TRP A 64 20.63 10.53 -4.92
C TRP A 64 19.51 9.56 -4.55
N LEU A 65 18.43 9.52 -5.34
CA LEU A 65 17.37 8.53 -5.13
C LEU A 65 17.89 7.10 -5.33
N PHE A 66 18.74 6.88 -6.34
CA PHE A 66 19.39 5.59 -6.55
C PHE A 66 20.26 5.19 -5.36
N GLY A 67 21.19 6.05 -4.93
CA GLY A 67 22.05 5.76 -3.78
C GLY A 67 21.29 5.59 -2.46
N ALA A 68 20.20 6.33 -2.25
CA ALA A 68 19.31 6.10 -1.11
C ALA A 68 18.64 4.72 -1.19
N SER A 69 18.23 4.28 -2.38
CA SER A 69 17.65 2.95 -2.55
C SER A 69 18.67 1.85 -2.25
N GLU A 70 19.91 1.97 -2.73
CA GLU A 70 20.96 0.99 -2.43
C GLU A 70 21.21 0.85 -0.93
N LEU A 71 21.27 1.99 -0.22
CA LEU A 71 21.46 1.99 1.23
C LEU A 71 20.28 1.39 2.01
N LEU A 72 19.07 1.53 1.48
CA LEU A 72 17.83 1.02 2.08
C LEU A 72 17.52 -0.43 1.67
N THR A 73 18.19 -0.99 0.66
CA THR A 73 17.97 -2.37 0.18
C THR A 73 18.05 -3.42 1.29
N PRO A 74 19.02 -3.39 2.24
CA PRO A 74 19.04 -4.37 3.32
C PRO A 74 17.78 -4.35 4.20
N LEU A 75 17.15 -3.18 4.39
CA LEU A 75 15.87 -3.09 5.08
C LEU A 75 14.73 -3.61 4.22
N TYR A 76 14.74 -3.28 2.93
CA TYR A 76 13.77 -3.82 1.97
C TYR A 76 13.76 -5.34 1.95
N ASP A 77 14.92 -5.97 1.83
CA ASP A 77 15.06 -7.44 1.81
C ASP A 77 14.57 -8.05 3.13
N LEU A 78 14.89 -7.44 4.27
CA LEU A 78 14.44 -7.90 5.58
C LEU A 78 12.92 -7.73 5.77
N MET A 79 12.34 -6.62 5.32
CA MET A 79 10.89 -6.41 5.31
C MET A 79 10.20 -7.45 4.43
N HIS A 80 10.74 -7.71 3.23
CA HIS A 80 10.23 -8.72 2.30
C HIS A 80 10.23 -10.11 2.92
N ALA A 81 11.38 -10.55 3.43
CA ALA A 81 11.51 -11.84 4.11
C ALA A 81 10.56 -11.98 5.31
N ARG A 82 10.32 -10.89 6.06
CA ARG A 82 9.38 -10.88 7.19
C ARG A 82 7.93 -10.94 6.75
N VAL A 83 7.53 -10.21 5.71
CA VAL A 83 6.14 -10.23 5.21
C VAL A 83 5.72 -11.62 4.76
N LEU A 84 6.63 -12.37 4.12
CA LEU A 84 6.35 -13.74 3.68
C LEU A 84 6.08 -14.73 4.85
N ARG A 85 6.37 -14.34 6.10
CA ARG A 85 6.06 -15.10 7.32
C ARG A 85 4.67 -14.80 7.89
N SER A 86 3.93 -13.86 7.31
CA SER A 86 2.57 -13.52 7.75
C SER A 86 1.65 -14.73 7.63
N ARG A 87 0.66 -14.83 8.53
CA ARG A 87 -0.43 -15.82 8.42
C ARG A 87 -1.34 -15.52 7.23
N VAL A 88 -1.47 -14.23 6.90
CA VAL A 88 -2.14 -13.73 5.71
C VAL A 88 -1.32 -12.61 5.09
N THR A 89 -1.08 -12.75 3.78
CA THR A 89 -0.43 -11.74 2.96
C THR A 89 -1.46 -11.16 2.00
N HIS A 90 -1.42 -9.86 1.77
CA HIS A 90 -2.28 -9.15 0.83
C HIS A 90 -1.51 -8.83 -0.44
N GLY A 91 -1.97 -9.35 -1.58
CA GLY A 91 -1.32 -9.19 -2.89
C GLY A 91 -2.20 -8.40 -3.87
N ASP A 92 -1.60 -7.51 -4.65
CA ASP A 92 -2.24 -6.82 -5.77
C ASP A 92 -1.15 -6.25 -6.71
N ASP A 93 -1.53 -5.70 -7.87
CA ASP A 93 -0.57 -5.09 -8.80
C ASP A 93 -1.07 -3.79 -9.43
N THR A 94 -0.15 -3.01 -9.98
CA THR A 94 -0.54 -1.90 -10.84
C THR A 94 0.43 -1.68 -11.99
N GLY A 95 -0.14 -1.45 -13.18
CA GLY A 95 0.62 -1.13 -14.37
C GLY A 95 1.21 0.29 -14.35
N VAL A 96 2.47 0.42 -14.73
CA VAL A 96 3.22 1.66 -14.92
C VAL A 96 3.80 1.74 -16.33
N LYS A 97 4.13 2.95 -16.79
CA LYS A 97 4.79 3.16 -18.08
C LYS A 97 6.30 3.13 -17.90
N LEU A 98 6.99 2.34 -18.71
CA LEU A 98 8.44 2.24 -18.75
C LEU A 98 8.97 2.77 -20.09
N ARG A 99 9.96 3.66 -20.04
CA ARG A 99 10.65 4.16 -21.22
C ARG A 99 11.45 3.03 -21.88
N VAL A 100 11.41 2.99 -23.21
CA VAL A 100 12.25 2.10 -24.02
C VAL A 100 13.37 2.95 -24.64
N PRO A 101 14.65 2.68 -24.37
CA PRO A 101 15.76 3.42 -24.96
C PRO A 101 15.68 3.44 -26.49
N GLY A 102 15.93 4.60 -27.09
CA GLY A 102 15.88 4.78 -28.55
C GLY A 102 14.47 4.72 -29.17
N CYS A 103 13.40 4.54 -28.38
CA CYS A 103 12.04 4.45 -28.88
C CYS A 103 11.15 5.57 -28.32
N PRO A 104 10.32 6.24 -29.14
CA PRO A 104 9.39 7.27 -28.67
C PRO A 104 8.21 6.68 -27.89
N ARG A 105 8.00 5.35 -27.94
CA ARG A 105 6.91 4.67 -27.23
C ARG A 105 7.38 4.12 -25.88
N THR A 106 6.46 4.10 -24.92
CA THR A 106 6.65 3.40 -23.64
C THR A 106 6.12 1.98 -23.71
N LYS A 107 6.75 1.05 -22.98
CA LYS A 107 6.17 -0.27 -22.71
C LYS A 107 5.45 -0.29 -21.36
N LYS A 108 4.59 -1.29 -21.16
CA LYS A 108 3.91 -1.50 -19.87
C LYS A 108 4.84 -2.31 -18.96
N ALA A 109 4.99 -1.86 -17.73
CA ALA A 109 5.70 -2.53 -16.65
C ALA A 109 4.76 -2.56 -15.43
N TYR A 110 5.14 -3.25 -14.35
CA TYR A 110 4.25 -3.49 -13.22
C TYR A 110 4.98 -3.33 -11.90
N LEU A 111 4.27 -2.76 -10.93
CA LEU A 111 4.64 -2.81 -9.52
C LEU A 111 3.68 -3.78 -8.82
N TRP A 112 4.24 -4.82 -8.21
CA TRP A 112 3.53 -5.80 -7.41
C TRP A 112 3.55 -5.36 -5.96
N ALA A 113 2.40 -5.30 -5.30
CA ALA A 113 2.29 -4.95 -3.90
C ALA A 113 2.09 -6.20 -3.04
N CYS A 114 2.77 -6.23 -1.90
CA CYS A 114 2.67 -7.26 -0.88
C CYS A 114 2.60 -6.58 0.49
N ALA A 115 1.52 -6.83 1.24
CA ALA A 115 1.37 -6.30 2.59
C ALA A 115 1.12 -7.45 3.58
N GLY A 116 1.89 -7.46 4.67
CA GLY A 116 1.79 -8.48 5.71
C GLY A 116 0.64 -8.25 6.70
N ASP A 117 0.52 -9.17 7.65
CA ASP A 117 -0.43 -9.05 8.76
C ASP A 117 0.12 -8.17 9.89
N ALA A 118 -0.59 -8.10 11.02
CA ALA A 118 -0.17 -7.27 12.14
C ALA A 118 1.12 -7.75 12.81
N ASP A 119 1.47 -9.03 12.69
CA ASP A 119 2.69 -9.62 13.26
C ASP A 119 3.92 -9.25 12.41
N TYR A 120 3.74 -9.09 11.09
CA TYR A 120 4.75 -8.58 10.15
C TYR A 120 4.20 -7.41 9.31
N PRO A 121 4.02 -6.21 9.93
CA PRO A 121 3.23 -5.11 9.38
C PRO A 121 4.00 -4.27 8.35
N TYR A 122 4.64 -4.92 7.38
CA TYR A 122 5.37 -4.24 6.31
C TYR A 122 4.59 -4.23 5.01
N VAL A 123 4.90 -3.23 4.20
CA VAL A 123 4.36 -3.03 2.86
C VAL A 123 5.54 -2.98 1.89
N VAL A 124 5.58 -3.94 0.98
CA VAL A 124 6.71 -4.18 0.07
C VAL A 124 6.21 -4.17 -1.36
N PHE A 125 7.01 -3.60 -2.26
CA PHE A 125 6.74 -3.58 -3.68
C PHE A 125 7.87 -4.23 -4.45
N ASP A 126 7.54 -4.98 -5.51
CA ASP A 126 8.50 -5.47 -6.50
C ASP A 126 8.19 -4.92 -7.90
N PHE A 127 9.18 -4.87 -8.78
CA PHE A 127 9.06 -4.30 -10.11
C PHE A 127 9.40 -5.31 -11.21
N THR A 128 8.51 -5.45 -12.19
CA THR A 128 8.79 -6.24 -13.40
C THR A 128 8.54 -5.42 -14.66
N THR A 129 9.26 -5.75 -15.74
CA THR A 129 9.10 -5.06 -17.02
C THR A 129 8.04 -5.68 -17.95
N ASP A 130 7.31 -6.67 -17.43
CA ASP A 130 6.22 -7.42 -18.08
C ASP A 130 5.12 -7.81 -17.05
N HIS A 131 4.06 -8.48 -17.51
CA HIS A 131 2.91 -8.95 -16.70
C HIS A 131 2.80 -10.48 -16.65
N THR A 132 3.92 -11.16 -16.47
CA THR A 132 3.94 -12.63 -16.42
C THR A 132 3.74 -13.15 -15.00
N ALA A 133 3.41 -14.44 -14.88
CA ALA A 133 3.33 -15.13 -13.59
C ALA A 133 4.70 -15.23 -12.89
N ASP A 134 5.80 -15.12 -13.64
CA ASP A 134 7.17 -15.22 -13.11
C ASP A 134 7.46 -14.16 -12.06
N GLY A 135 6.96 -12.93 -12.25
CA GLY A 135 7.10 -11.83 -11.30
C GLY A 135 6.60 -12.21 -9.90
N PRO A 136 5.29 -12.40 -9.71
CA PRO A 136 4.75 -12.78 -8.42
C PRO A 136 5.18 -14.16 -7.93
N THR A 137 5.50 -15.10 -8.83
CA THR A 137 6.07 -16.41 -8.44
C THR A 137 7.41 -16.25 -7.72
N ARG A 138 8.31 -15.40 -8.24
CA ARG A 138 9.58 -15.09 -7.56
C ARG A 138 9.35 -14.24 -6.31
N PHE A 139 8.53 -13.19 -6.43
CA PHE A 139 8.33 -12.23 -5.35
C PHE A 139 7.62 -12.84 -4.12
N LEU A 140 6.71 -13.79 -4.32
CA LEU A 140 5.98 -14.45 -3.24
C LEU A 140 6.51 -15.86 -2.96
N ALA A 141 7.71 -16.19 -3.45
CA ALA A 141 8.36 -17.47 -3.19
C ALA A 141 8.54 -17.68 -1.67
N GLY A 142 8.03 -18.79 -1.16
CA GLY A 142 8.09 -19.10 0.28
C GLY A 142 6.96 -18.49 1.11
N CYS A 143 6.04 -17.72 0.53
CA CYS A 143 4.81 -17.31 1.21
C CYS A 143 4.00 -18.54 1.62
N LYS A 144 3.55 -18.58 2.88
CA LYS A 144 2.71 -19.66 3.44
C LYS A 144 1.42 -19.08 4.01
N GLY A 145 0.50 -19.96 4.41
CA GLY A 145 -0.79 -19.54 4.97
C GLY A 145 -1.73 -19.06 3.87
N TYR A 146 -2.23 -17.83 3.99
CA TYR A 146 -3.23 -17.27 3.10
C TYR A 146 -2.68 -16.13 2.23
N LEU A 147 -3.04 -16.10 0.95
CA LEU A 147 -2.83 -14.97 0.05
C LEU A 147 -4.17 -14.35 -0.29
N GLN A 148 -4.41 -13.17 0.25
CA GLN A 148 -5.59 -12.38 -0.03
C GLN A 148 -5.37 -11.48 -1.24
N ALA A 149 -6.03 -11.80 -2.35
CA ALA A 149 -5.86 -11.13 -3.63
C ALA A 149 -7.16 -11.14 -4.45
N ASP A 150 -7.17 -10.47 -5.60
CA ASP A 150 -8.14 -10.78 -6.65
C ASP A 150 -7.79 -12.13 -7.32
N ALA A 151 -8.66 -12.64 -8.19
CA ALA A 151 -8.44 -13.81 -9.03
C ALA A 151 -7.61 -13.45 -10.28
N LEU A 152 -6.40 -12.91 -10.05
CA LEU A 152 -5.45 -12.59 -11.10
C LEU A 152 -4.78 -13.86 -11.62
N ALA A 153 -4.80 -14.05 -12.94
CA ALA A 153 -4.21 -15.22 -13.59
C ALA A 153 -2.72 -15.42 -13.24
N GLN A 154 -2.00 -14.32 -13.00
CA GLN A 154 -0.58 -14.33 -12.63
C GLN A 154 -0.31 -14.98 -11.27
N TYR A 155 -1.31 -15.04 -10.39
CA TYR A 155 -1.19 -15.65 -9.07
C TYR A 155 -1.68 -17.10 -9.03
N GLU A 156 -2.35 -17.61 -10.08
CA GLU A 156 -2.92 -18.96 -10.07
C GLU A 156 -1.89 -20.04 -9.76
N GLY A 157 -0.67 -19.89 -10.29
CA GLY A 157 0.45 -20.80 -10.02
C GLY A 157 0.94 -20.79 -8.57
N LEU A 158 0.56 -19.79 -7.76
CA LEU A 158 0.91 -19.73 -6.33
C LEU A 158 0.00 -20.63 -5.49
N TYR A 159 -1.21 -20.94 -5.96
CA TYR A 159 -2.21 -21.65 -5.17
C TYR A 159 -2.10 -23.17 -5.32
N GLY A 160 -2.53 -23.91 -4.30
CA GLY A 160 -2.60 -25.37 -4.34
C GLY A 160 -2.30 -26.03 -2.99
N ASP A 161 -2.42 -27.35 -2.96
CA ASP A 161 -2.07 -28.16 -1.80
C ASP A 161 -0.55 -28.03 -1.52
N ASP A 162 -0.19 -27.84 -0.25
CA ASP A 162 1.17 -27.45 0.22
C ASP A 162 1.69 -26.09 -0.27
N ARG A 163 0.84 -25.27 -0.89
CA ARG A 163 1.14 -23.88 -1.28
C ARG A 163 0.30 -22.87 -0.51
N VAL A 164 0.27 -21.62 -0.97
CA VAL A 164 -0.53 -20.58 -0.32
C VAL A 164 -2.01 -20.74 -0.65
N THR A 165 -2.88 -20.56 0.35
CA THR A 165 -4.33 -20.68 0.18
C THR A 165 -4.94 -19.36 -0.27
N HIS A 166 -5.65 -19.36 -1.40
CA HIS A 166 -6.28 -18.16 -1.94
C HIS A 166 -7.49 -17.71 -1.11
N VAL A 167 -7.50 -16.41 -0.76
CA VAL A 167 -8.66 -15.69 -0.19
C VAL A 167 -9.05 -14.59 -1.18
N CYS A 168 -10.17 -14.78 -1.88
CA CYS A 168 -10.59 -13.83 -2.91
C CYS A 168 -11.33 -12.63 -2.31
N CYS A 169 -11.07 -11.44 -2.85
CA CYS A 169 -11.69 -10.21 -2.40
C CYS A 169 -13.15 -10.07 -2.87
N VAL A 170 -14.10 -10.01 -1.94
CA VAL A 170 -15.54 -9.89 -2.21
C VAL A 170 -15.95 -8.53 -2.82
N ALA A 171 -15.06 -7.54 -2.81
CA ALA A 171 -15.31 -6.26 -3.48
C ALA A 171 -15.38 -6.40 -5.01
N HIS A 172 -14.62 -7.32 -5.60
CA HIS A 172 -14.60 -7.56 -7.05
C HIS A 172 -15.92 -8.10 -7.60
N PRO A 173 -16.52 -9.18 -7.06
CA PRO A 173 -17.83 -9.61 -7.54
C PRO A 173 -18.89 -8.53 -7.30
N ARG A 174 -18.84 -7.79 -6.18
CA ARG A 174 -19.75 -6.66 -5.93
C ARG A 174 -19.67 -5.59 -7.03
N ARG A 175 -18.46 -5.17 -7.42
CA ARG A 175 -18.25 -4.20 -8.52
C ARG A 175 -18.81 -4.72 -9.84
N LYS A 176 -18.62 -6.01 -10.15
CA LYS A 176 -19.14 -6.63 -11.37
C LYS A 176 -20.67 -6.68 -11.39
N PHE A 177 -21.32 -7.04 -10.28
CA PHE A 177 -22.78 -6.98 -10.19
C PHE A 177 -23.32 -5.54 -10.25
N ALA A 178 -22.65 -4.59 -9.59
CA ALA A 178 -23.04 -3.18 -9.69
C ALA A 178 -22.98 -2.68 -11.15
N ALA A 179 -21.89 -2.97 -11.88
CA ALA A 179 -21.76 -2.64 -13.29
C ALA A 179 -22.83 -3.31 -14.18
N ALA A 180 -23.24 -4.54 -13.85
CA ALA A 180 -24.34 -5.20 -14.55
C ALA A 180 -25.70 -4.50 -14.32
N GLY A 181 -25.93 -3.99 -13.10
CA GLY A 181 -27.10 -3.17 -12.79
C GLY A 181 -27.08 -1.81 -13.51
N GLU A 182 -25.92 -1.16 -13.57
CA GLU A 182 -25.71 0.09 -14.34
C GLU A 182 -25.95 -0.13 -15.84
N ALA A 183 -25.66 -1.34 -16.35
CA ALA A 183 -25.98 -1.75 -17.72
C ALA A 183 -27.46 -2.15 -17.93
N GLY A 184 -28.32 -1.98 -16.92
CA GLY A 184 -29.77 -2.17 -17.01
C GLY A 184 -30.31 -3.52 -16.53
N ASP A 185 -29.46 -4.44 -16.04
CA ASP A 185 -29.93 -5.73 -15.55
C ASP A 185 -30.37 -5.64 -14.08
N THR A 186 -31.69 -5.49 -13.87
CA THR A 186 -32.29 -5.30 -12.54
C THR A 186 -32.05 -6.48 -11.59
N ARG A 187 -31.77 -7.68 -12.11
CA ARG A 187 -31.48 -8.87 -11.29
C ARG A 187 -30.21 -8.69 -10.46
N ALA A 188 -29.24 -7.92 -10.97
CA ALA A 188 -27.97 -7.71 -10.30
C ALA A 188 -28.09 -7.02 -8.93
N ALA A 189 -29.16 -6.24 -8.72
CA ALA A 189 -29.43 -5.55 -7.45
C ALA A 189 -29.51 -6.53 -6.26
N ARG A 190 -30.07 -7.73 -6.50
CA ARG A 190 -30.22 -8.75 -5.45
C ARG A 190 -28.87 -9.26 -4.93
N ALA A 191 -27.91 -9.48 -5.83
CA ALA A 191 -26.54 -9.87 -5.45
C ALA A 191 -25.82 -8.75 -4.69
N VAL A 192 -25.95 -7.50 -5.15
CA VAL A 192 -25.36 -6.33 -4.48
C VAL A 192 -25.91 -6.17 -3.06
N GLU A 193 -27.22 -6.39 -2.87
CA GLU A 193 -27.89 -6.36 -1.57
C GLU A 193 -27.34 -7.44 -0.63
N MET A 194 -27.27 -8.70 -1.07
CA MET A 194 -26.74 -9.81 -0.27
C MET A 194 -25.27 -9.59 0.11
N ILE A 195 -24.43 -9.14 -0.83
CA ILE A 195 -23.05 -8.77 -0.52
C ILE A 195 -23.00 -7.59 0.46
N GLY A 196 -23.93 -6.64 0.34
CA GLY A 196 -24.10 -5.55 1.30
C GLY A 196 -24.36 -6.04 2.73
N ARG A 197 -25.17 -7.09 2.89
CA ARG A 197 -25.42 -7.77 4.17
C ARG A 197 -24.15 -8.41 4.72
N LEU A 198 -23.33 -9.07 3.89
CA LEU A 198 -22.03 -9.61 4.32
C LEU A 198 -21.12 -8.52 4.89
N TYR A 199 -21.02 -7.37 4.21
CA TYR A 199 -20.25 -6.24 4.73
C TYR A 199 -20.87 -5.62 6.00
N ALA A 200 -22.18 -5.75 6.22
CA ALA A 200 -22.82 -5.31 7.46
C ALA A 200 -22.39 -6.17 8.65
N VAL A 201 -22.31 -7.50 8.46
CA VAL A 201 -21.74 -8.42 9.47
C VAL A 201 -20.31 -8.00 9.81
N GLU A 202 -19.45 -7.78 8.81
CA GLU A 202 -18.06 -7.38 9.03
C GLU A 202 -17.90 -6.07 9.79
N ARG A 203 -18.81 -5.10 9.58
CA ARG A 203 -18.82 -3.83 10.32
C ARG A 203 -19.23 -4.00 11.79
N ALA A 204 -20.02 -5.02 12.11
CA ALA A 204 -20.46 -5.32 13.46
C ALA A 204 -19.45 -6.18 14.25
N LEU A 205 -18.50 -6.82 13.56
CA LEU A 205 -17.48 -7.63 14.22
C LEU A 205 -16.58 -6.80 15.14
N PRO A 206 -16.17 -7.35 16.29
CA PRO A 206 -15.21 -6.68 17.15
C PRO A 206 -13.85 -6.56 16.43
N PRO A 207 -13.11 -5.45 16.64
CA PRO A 207 -11.83 -5.24 15.99
C PRO A 207 -10.80 -6.29 16.41
N LEU A 208 -9.88 -6.63 15.51
CA LEU A 208 -8.74 -7.47 15.85
C LEU A 208 -7.85 -6.79 16.89
N LEU A 209 -7.28 -7.59 17.78
CA LEU A 209 -6.31 -7.12 18.75
C LEU A 209 -4.89 -7.11 18.13
N PRO A 210 -4.06 -6.11 18.48
CA PRO A 210 -2.68 -6.05 18.00
C PRO A 210 -1.86 -7.22 18.57
N PRO A 211 -0.71 -7.55 17.94
CA PRO A 211 0.22 -8.51 18.51
C PRO A 211 0.80 -8.03 19.83
N SER A 212 1.19 -8.97 20.69
CA SER A 212 1.80 -8.73 21.99
C SER A 212 2.69 -9.91 22.38
N ASP A 213 3.79 -9.63 23.09
CA ASP A 213 4.64 -10.67 23.69
C ASP A 213 4.05 -11.20 25.02
N ASP A 214 3.06 -10.51 25.60
CA ASP A 214 2.36 -10.94 26.81
C ASP A 214 1.43 -12.14 26.51
N PRO A 215 1.64 -13.30 27.15
CA PRO A 215 0.81 -14.49 26.96
C PRO A 215 -0.70 -14.25 27.15
N VAL A 216 -1.08 -13.37 28.08
CA VAL A 216 -2.50 -13.06 28.34
C VAL A 216 -3.11 -12.33 27.13
N HIS A 217 -2.40 -11.35 26.58
CA HIS A 217 -2.85 -10.63 25.38
C HIS A 217 -2.86 -11.53 24.14
N GLN A 218 -1.92 -12.47 24.02
CA GLN A 218 -1.93 -13.46 22.94
C GLN A 218 -3.17 -14.36 22.99
N GLU A 219 -3.54 -14.81 24.18
CA GLU A 219 -4.76 -15.61 24.37
C GLU A 219 -6.03 -14.81 24.07
N GLN A 220 -6.11 -13.56 24.56
CA GLN A 220 -7.23 -12.66 24.22
C GLN A 220 -7.35 -12.43 22.70
N ARG A 221 -6.23 -12.32 21.99
CA ARG A 221 -6.22 -12.18 20.53
C ARG A 221 -6.76 -13.44 19.85
N ARG A 222 -6.36 -14.64 20.29
CA ARG A 222 -6.91 -15.91 19.77
C ARG A 222 -8.42 -16.01 20.01
N GLN A 223 -8.89 -15.67 21.20
CA GLN A 223 -10.33 -15.65 21.53
C GLN A 223 -11.09 -14.66 20.65
N ARG A 224 -10.52 -13.48 20.38
CA ARG A 224 -11.11 -12.49 19.47
C ARG A 224 -11.22 -13.02 18.04
N GLU A 225 -10.20 -13.73 17.56
CA GLU A 225 -10.22 -14.36 16.24
C GLU A 225 -11.30 -15.44 16.16
N GLU A 226 -11.44 -16.29 17.18
CA GLU A 226 -12.49 -17.32 17.21
C GLU A 226 -13.90 -16.73 17.31
N GLU A 227 -14.10 -15.68 18.11
CA GLU A 227 -15.39 -14.97 18.19
C GLU A 227 -15.80 -14.42 16.82
N ARG A 228 -14.86 -13.79 16.09
CA ARG A 228 -15.11 -13.31 14.73
C ARG A 228 -15.49 -14.44 13.79
N ARG A 229 -14.80 -15.59 13.87
CA ARG A 229 -15.09 -16.79 13.08
C ARG A 229 -16.49 -17.33 13.37
N ALA A 230 -16.85 -17.47 14.65
CA ALA A 230 -18.15 -17.96 15.07
C ALA A 230 -19.31 -17.05 14.61
N VAL A 231 -19.17 -15.72 14.75
CA VAL A 231 -20.16 -14.75 14.28
C VAL A 231 -20.31 -14.82 12.76
N ARG A 232 -19.20 -14.94 12.01
CA ARG A 232 -19.24 -15.12 10.55
C ARG A 232 -20.00 -16.37 10.13
N HIS A 233 -19.75 -17.52 10.75
CA HIS A 233 -20.49 -18.74 10.43
C HIS A 233 -21.99 -18.61 10.72
N ARG A 234 -22.36 -17.99 11.85
CA ARG A 234 -23.76 -17.79 12.24
C ARG A 234 -24.49 -16.80 11.33
N ASP A 235 -23.88 -15.66 11.03
CA ASP A 235 -24.59 -14.51 10.46
C ASP A 235 -24.28 -14.30 8.96
N ALA A 236 -23.06 -14.58 8.51
CA ALA A 236 -22.65 -14.46 7.10
C ALA A 236 -22.82 -15.78 6.32
N GLY A 237 -22.69 -16.94 6.98
CA GLY A 237 -22.89 -18.26 6.38
C GLY A 237 -24.23 -18.38 5.64
N PRO A 238 -25.37 -18.13 6.29
CA PRO A 238 -26.68 -18.20 5.63
C PRO A 238 -26.83 -17.24 4.44
N VAL A 239 -26.18 -16.07 4.49
CA VAL A 239 -26.20 -15.10 3.37
C VAL A 239 -25.43 -15.63 2.16
N TRP A 240 -24.34 -16.36 2.39
CA TRP A 240 -23.64 -17.05 1.31
C TRP A 240 -24.48 -18.17 0.70
N ASP A 241 -25.21 -18.93 1.52
CA ASP A 241 -26.08 -20.00 1.03
C ASP A 241 -27.27 -19.44 0.22
N ASP A 242 -27.83 -18.30 0.64
CA ASP A 242 -28.84 -17.57 -0.15
C ASP A 242 -28.28 -17.07 -1.49
N LEU A 243 -27.05 -16.54 -1.48
CA LEU A 243 -26.37 -16.09 -2.69
C LEU A 243 -26.10 -17.26 -3.64
N GLU A 244 -25.71 -18.43 -3.12
CA GLU A 244 -25.49 -19.66 -3.92
C GLU A 244 -26.74 -20.07 -4.67
N LYS A 245 -27.86 -20.22 -3.95
CA LYS A 245 -29.16 -20.56 -4.53
C LYS A 245 -29.59 -19.57 -5.60
N TRP A 246 -29.39 -18.27 -5.33
CA TRP A 246 -29.71 -17.23 -6.30
C TRP A 246 -28.83 -17.32 -7.55
N LEU A 247 -27.53 -17.60 -7.41
CA LEU A 247 -26.61 -17.78 -8.53
C LEU A 247 -27.02 -18.98 -9.39
N GLU A 248 -27.35 -20.11 -8.77
CA GLU A 248 -27.80 -21.33 -9.47
C GLU A 248 -29.07 -21.10 -10.28
N GLN A 249 -30.05 -20.40 -9.72
CA GLN A 249 -31.31 -20.08 -10.39
C GLN A 249 -31.13 -19.05 -11.51
N THR A 250 -30.24 -18.07 -11.30
CA THR A 250 -30.07 -16.95 -12.24
C THR A 250 -29.13 -17.28 -13.39
N ARG A 251 -28.12 -18.13 -13.17
CA ARG A 251 -27.12 -18.52 -14.17
C ARG A 251 -27.70 -19.01 -15.50
N PRO A 252 -28.69 -19.93 -15.56
CA PRO A 252 -29.25 -20.40 -16.83
C PRO A 252 -30.02 -19.30 -17.58
N LEU A 253 -30.45 -18.24 -16.89
CA LEU A 253 -31.23 -17.13 -17.45
C LEU A 253 -30.34 -15.94 -17.87
N ALA A 254 -29.04 -16.00 -17.61
CA ALA A 254 -28.09 -14.94 -17.94
C ALA A 254 -27.30 -15.33 -19.19
N LEU A 255 -27.31 -14.46 -20.21
CA LEU A 255 -26.47 -14.67 -21.40
C LEU A 255 -24.99 -14.66 -20.99
N PRO A 256 -24.17 -15.65 -21.37
CA PRO A 256 -22.79 -15.77 -20.88
C PRO A 256 -21.91 -14.53 -21.11
N LYS A 257 -22.13 -13.82 -22.22
CA LYS A 257 -21.38 -12.61 -22.58
C LYS A 257 -22.00 -11.30 -22.05
N SER A 258 -23.14 -11.37 -21.37
CA SER A 258 -23.72 -10.18 -20.73
C SER A 258 -22.91 -9.77 -19.50
N PRO A 259 -22.97 -8.49 -19.07
CA PRO A 259 -22.38 -8.05 -17.81
C PRO A 259 -22.80 -8.91 -16.61
N LEU A 260 -24.09 -9.28 -16.52
CA LEU A 260 -24.58 -10.18 -15.47
C LEU A 260 -23.96 -11.58 -15.59
N GLY A 261 -23.95 -12.16 -16.80
CA GLY A 261 -23.33 -13.46 -17.05
C GLY A 261 -21.85 -13.50 -16.65
N GLY A 262 -21.10 -12.43 -16.95
CA GLY A 262 -19.72 -12.26 -16.52
C GLY A 262 -19.56 -12.14 -14.99
N ALA A 263 -20.47 -11.42 -14.31
CA ALA A 263 -20.46 -11.30 -12.86
C ALA A 263 -20.75 -12.64 -12.15
N ILE A 264 -21.76 -13.37 -12.63
CA ILE A 264 -22.10 -14.72 -12.15
C ILE A 264 -20.94 -15.67 -12.39
N GLY A 265 -20.41 -15.73 -13.63
CA GLY A 265 -19.30 -16.61 -13.99
C GLY A 265 -18.06 -16.37 -13.13
N TYR A 266 -17.68 -15.10 -12.93
CA TYR A 266 -16.57 -14.76 -12.03
C TYR A 266 -16.84 -15.22 -10.58
N THR A 267 -18.05 -15.00 -10.07
CA THR A 267 -18.39 -15.33 -8.68
C THR A 267 -18.38 -16.84 -8.44
N VAL A 268 -18.96 -17.61 -9.36
CA VAL A 268 -19.00 -19.07 -9.29
C VAL A 268 -17.60 -19.67 -9.44
N ASN A 269 -16.79 -19.19 -10.39
CA ASN A 269 -15.44 -19.72 -10.59
C ASN A 269 -14.52 -19.50 -9.38
N ASN A 270 -14.79 -18.48 -8.57
CA ASN A 270 -13.98 -18.12 -7.40
C ASN A 270 -14.68 -18.44 -6.07
N TRP A 271 -15.75 -19.23 -6.08
CA TRP A 271 -16.66 -19.40 -4.94
C TRP A 271 -15.95 -19.84 -3.66
N ALA A 272 -15.11 -20.88 -3.75
CA ALA A 272 -14.35 -21.40 -2.60
C ALA A 272 -13.42 -20.34 -2.01
N ALA A 273 -12.69 -19.61 -2.86
CA ALA A 273 -11.79 -18.54 -2.42
C ALA A 273 -12.55 -17.33 -1.84
N LEU A 274 -13.74 -17.01 -2.37
CA LEU A 274 -14.60 -15.94 -1.87
C LEU A 274 -15.20 -16.26 -0.49
N LYS A 275 -15.57 -17.52 -0.22
CA LYS A 275 -16.05 -17.95 1.12
C LYS A 275 -14.91 -18.17 2.12
N ARG A 276 -13.66 -18.25 1.67
CA ARG A 276 -12.48 -18.57 2.50
C ARG A 276 -12.28 -17.67 3.73
N TYR A 277 -12.67 -16.39 3.65
CA TYR A 277 -12.52 -15.47 4.80
C TYR A 277 -13.35 -15.90 6.02
N LEU A 278 -14.32 -16.80 5.85
CA LEU A 278 -15.08 -17.39 6.96
C LEU A 278 -14.24 -18.37 7.79
N GLU A 279 -13.18 -18.97 7.22
CA GLU A 279 -12.39 -20.01 7.88
C GLU A 279 -11.60 -19.51 9.09
N GLN A 280 -11.19 -18.25 9.10
CA GLN A 280 -10.29 -17.69 10.11
C GLN A 280 -10.65 -16.24 10.45
N GLY A 281 -10.71 -15.91 11.75
CA GLY A 281 -11.14 -14.59 12.21
C GLY A 281 -10.21 -13.43 11.82
N TYR A 282 -8.93 -13.72 11.57
CA TYR A 282 -7.93 -12.74 11.16
C TYR A 282 -7.96 -12.42 9.65
N LEU A 283 -8.67 -13.20 8.83
CA LEU A 283 -8.86 -12.91 7.41
C LEU A 283 -9.84 -11.75 7.21
N ALA A 284 -9.67 -10.99 6.13
CA ALA A 284 -10.59 -9.92 5.76
C ALA A 284 -11.58 -10.38 4.68
N ILE A 285 -12.76 -9.76 4.63
CA ILE A 285 -13.71 -9.95 3.51
C ILE A 285 -13.20 -9.37 2.17
N GLY A 286 -12.20 -8.47 2.21
CA GLY A 286 -11.68 -7.82 1.02
C GLY A 286 -10.24 -7.35 1.17
N ASN A 287 -9.61 -7.11 0.02
CA ASN A 287 -8.19 -6.77 -0.11
C ASN A 287 -7.90 -5.26 0.04
N ASN A 288 -8.67 -4.57 0.89
CA ASN A 288 -8.58 -3.11 1.05
C ASN A 288 -7.20 -2.64 1.51
N LEU A 289 -6.42 -3.51 2.18
CA LEU A 289 -5.06 -3.20 2.57
C LEU A 289 -4.17 -2.98 1.35
N SER A 290 -4.12 -3.95 0.42
CA SER A 290 -3.33 -3.82 -0.81
C SER A 290 -3.83 -2.68 -1.70
N GLU A 291 -5.16 -2.52 -1.84
CA GLU A 291 -5.72 -1.40 -2.61
C GLU A 291 -5.28 -0.04 -2.06
N ARG A 292 -5.25 0.14 -0.73
CA ARG A 292 -4.77 1.39 -0.11
C ARG A 292 -3.28 1.60 -0.36
N THR A 293 -2.49 0.54 -0.29
CA THR A 293 -1.06 0.52 -0.57
C THR A 293 -0.78 0.99 -2.02
N LEU A 294 -1.51 0.46 -3.01
CA LEU A 294 -1.33 0.83 -4.42
C LEU A 294 -1.81 2.24 -4.78
N ARG A 295 -2.68 2.87 -3.98
CA ARG A 295 -3.14 4.25 -4.26
C ARG A 295 -1.99 5.25 -4.34
N ALA A 296 -0.95 5.08 -3.51
CA ALA A 296 0.24 5.92 -3.58
C ALA A 296 0.90 5.83 -4.97
N ILE A 297 1.01 4.62 -5.52
CA ILE A 297 1.57 4.42 -6.87
C ILE A 297 0.65 5.00 -7.94
N ALA A 298 -0.67 4.82 -7.80
CA ALA A 298 -1.64 5.39 -8.75
C ALA A 298 -1.54 6.92 -8.83
N SER A 299 -1.45 7.60 -7.68
CA SER A 299 -1.19 9.04 -7.59
C SER A 299 0.18 9.41 -8.18
N GLY A 300 1.22 8.64 -7.86
CA GLY A 300 2.56 8.77 -8.42
C GLY A 300 2.59 8.70 -9.94
N ARG A 301 1.91 7.72 -10.53
CA ARG A 301 1.81 7.51 -11.99
C ARG A 301 1.19 8.70 -12.69
N ASN A 302 0.11 9.27 -12.14
CA ASN A 302 -0.57 10.42 -12.73
C ASN A 302 0.30 11.69 -12.71
N ASN A 303 1.13 11.86 -11.69
CA ASN A 303 1.97 13.05 -11.54
C ASN A 303 3.34 12.93 -12.22
N CYS A 304 3.97 11.75 -12.16
CA CYS A 304 5.33 11.51 -12.62
C CYS A 304 5.42 10.88 -14.03
N GLY A 305 4.33 10.29 -14.53
CA GLY A 305 4.20 9.84 -15.92
C GLY A 305 4.88 8.51 -16.25
N VAL A 306 6.21 8.50 -16.33
CA VAL A 306 7.00 7.40 -16.93
C VAL A 306 8.22 7.06 -16.07
N ILE A 307 8.50 5.77 -15.89
CA ILE A 307 9.74 5.25 -15.30
C ILE A 307 10.83 5.24 -16.38
N GLY A 308 11.98 5.83 -16.07
CA GLY A 308 13.03 6.11 -17.07
C GLY A 308 13.87 4.92 -17.52
N SER A 309 13.99 3.89 -16.70
CA SER A 309 14.76 2.67 -16.94
C SER A 309 14.31 1.55 -16.01
N GLU A 310 14.77 0.32 -16.23
CA GLU A 310 14.50 -0.81 -15.32
C GLU A 310 15.08 -0.57 -13.93
N VAL A 311 16.32 -0.07 -13.86
CA VAL A 311 16.97 0.34 -12.60
C VAL A 311 16.12 1.37 -11.85
N ALA A 312 15.57 2.37 -12.54
CA ALA A 312 14.69 3.36 -11.91
C ALA A 312 13.39 2.73 -11.38
N GLY A 313 12.91 1.65 -11.99
CA GLY A 313 11.77 0.87 -11.51
C GLY A 313 12.09 0.11 -10.23
N GLN A 314 13.26 -0.53 -10.16
CA GLN A 314 13.76 -1.22 -8.96
C GLN A 314 14.00 -0.23 -7.80
N THR A 315 14.67 0.90 -8.08
CA THR A 315 14.81 2.00 -7.10
C THR A 315 13.46 2.48 -6.58
N ALA A 316 12.47 2.61 -7.46
CA ALA A 316 11.13 3.02 -7.06
C ALA A 316 10.46 1.97 -6.14
N ALA A 317 10.63 0.68 -6.44
CA ALA A 317 10.08 -0.41 -5.63
C ALA A 317 10.63 -0.38 -4.19
N VAL A 318 11.94 -0.24 -4.02
CA VAL A 318 12.59 -0.12 -2.70
C VAL A 318 12.08 1.12 -1.95
N LEU A 319 12.12 2.30 -2.59
CA LEU A 319 11.76 3.55 -1.91
C LEU A 319 10.26 3.65 -1.59
N TYR A 320 9.39 3.15 -2.46
CA TYR A 320 7.95 3.02 -2.15
C TYR A 320 7.72 2.06 -0.99
N SER A 321 8.50 0.99 -0.85
CA SER A 321 8.35 0.03 0.24
C SER A 321 8.67 0.67 1.60
N ILE A 322 9.78 1.41 1.68
CA ILE A 322 10.19 2.10 2.91
C ILE A 322 9.17 3.17 3.30
N VAL A 323 8.80 4.05 2.36
CA VAL A 323 7.82 5.13 2.60
C VAL A 323 6.43 4.55 2.89
N GLY A 324 6.02 3.52 2.14
CA GLY A 324 4.74 2.83 2.28
C GLY A 324 4.61 2.16 3.64
N THR A 325 5.66 1.47 4.08
CA THR A 325 5.74 0.86 5.42
C THR A 325 5.66 1.93 6.53
N CYS A 326 6.43 3.03 6.43
CA CYS A 326 6.34 4.11 7.41
C CYS A 326 4.90 4.65 7.52
N LYS A 327 4.27 4.97 6.38
CA LYS A 327 2.88 5.45 6.34
C LYS A 327 1.89 4.41 6.90
N HIS A 328 2.08 3.13 6.59
CA HIS A 328 1.25 2.04 7.09
C HIS A 328 1.29 1.94 8.63
N LEU A 329 2.48 2.13 9.21
CA LEU A 329 2.70 2.13 10.66
C LEU A 329 2.34 3.45 11.34
N GLY A 330 1.96 4.49 10.58
CA GLY A 330 1.70 5.83 11.12
C GLY A 330 2.97 6.57 11.56
N ILE A 331 4.12 6.21 10.99
CA ILE A 331 5.41 6.86 11.18
C ILE A 331 5.57 7.93 10.09
N ASP A 332 5.95 9.15 10.50
CA ASP A 332 6.35 10.19 9.55
C ASP A 332 7.68 9.78 8.89
N PRO A 333 7.71 9.54 7.56
CA PRO A 333 8.94 9.18 6.87
C PRO A 333 10.04 10.25 7.02
N PHE A 334 9.68 11.53 7.22
CA PHE A 334 10.67 12.60 7.40
C PHE A 334 11.31 12.61 8.78
N ALA A 335 10.65 12.01 9.77
CA ALA A 335 11.24 11.77 11.08
C ALA A 335 12.21 10.58 11.06
N TYR A 336 11.87 9.57 10.26
CA TYR A 336 12.57 8.30 10.20
C TYR A 336 13.83 8.34 9.32
N LEU A 337 13.70 8.79 8.06
CA LEU A 337 14.78 8.71 7.07
C LEU A 337 16.05 9.46 7.45
N PRO A 338 16.01 10.68 8.05
CA PRO A 338 17.23 11.39 8.45
C PRO A 338 18.07 10.66 9.51
N GLU A 339 17.48 9.72 10.25
CA GLU A 339 18.20 8.89 11.23
C GLU A 339 18.59 7.53 10.64
N ALA A 340 17.67 6.90 9.91
CA ALA A 340 17.90 5.60 9.30
C ALA A 340 19.01 5.62 8.25
N LEU A 341 19.05 6.65 7.39
CA LEU A 341 20.06 6.73 6.32
C LEU A 341 21.49 6.80 6.90
N PRO A 342 21.85 7.73 7.81
CA PRO A 342 23.17 7.70 8.44
C PRO A 342 23.43 6.45 9.27
N GLY A 343 22.40 5.94 9.95
CA GLY A 343 22.47 4.75 10.76
C GLY A 343 22.89 3.50 9.97
N LEU A 344 22.26 3.29 8.81
CA LEU A 344 22.62 2.23 7.88
C LEU A 344 23.98 2.46 7.25
N PHE A 345 24.30 3.70 6.90
CA PHE A 345 25.61 4.05 6.32
C PHE A 345 26.75 3.72 7.29
N ALA A 346 26.55 3.97 8.58
CA ALA A 346 27.53 3.71 9.63
C ALA A 346 27.80 2.22 9.86
N LEU A 347 26.93 1.31 9.38
CA LEU A 347 27.15 -0.13 9.48
C LEU A 347 28.29 -0.62 8.56
N GLY A 348 28.66 0.16 7.54
CA GLY A 348 29.73 -0.18 6.59
C GLY A 348 29.41 -1.40 5.72
N ASP A 349 30.46 -2.01 5.15
CA ASP A 349 30.34 -3.05 4.11
C ASP A 349 30.05 -4.47 4.65
N LYS A 350 30.08 -4.67 5.99
CA LYS A 350 29.88 -5.98 6.63
C LYS A 350 28.98 -5.90 7.88
N PRO A 351 27.72 -5.43 7.75
CA PRO A 351 26.77 -5.53 8.85
C PRO A 351 26.51 -6.99 9.21
N THR A 352 26.32 -7.29 10.50
CA THR A 352 25.69 -8.54 10.92
C THR A 352 24.21 -8.53 10.52
N ALA A 353 23.56 -9.70 10.45
CA ALA A 353 22.14 -9.77 10.09
C ALA A 353 21.21 -9.04 11.09
N GLU A 354 21.65 -8.84 12.34
CA GLU A 354 20.88 -8.12 13.36
C GLU A 354 20.99 -6.60 13.21
N ASP A 355 22.07 -6.08 12.64
CA ASP A 355 22.36 -4.64 12.62
C ASP A 355 21.33 -3.82 11.81
N PRO A 356 20.90 -4.23 10.60
CA PRO A 356 19.85 -3.53 9.88
C PRO A 356 18.48 -3.66 10.57
N SER A 357 18.24 -4.72 11.35
CA SER A 357 16.92 -4.99 11.92
C SER A 357 16.48 -3.91 12.93
N ASN A 358 17.44 -3.28 13.61
CA ASN A 358 17.20 -2.16 14.53
C ASN A 358 16.69 -0.90 13.81
N TRP A 359 16.94 -0.82 12.51
CA TRP A 359 16.52 0.29 11.66
C TRP A 359 15.21 0.02 10.92
N LEU A 360 14.59 -1.17 11.05
CA LEU A 360 13.24 -1.36 10.53
C LEU A 360 12.28 -0.32 11.14
N PRO A 361 11.32 0.25 10.38
CA PRO A 361 10.50 1.36 10.88
C PRO A 361 9.81 1.09 12.23
N ASP A 362 9.25 -0.11 12.42
CA ASP A 362 8.63 -0.53 13.69
C ASP A 362 9.66 -0.60 14.84
N ARG A 363 10.84 -1.13 14.58
CA ARG A 363 11.93 -1.29 15.56
C ARG A 363 12.59 0.03 15.92
N TRP A 364 12.82 0.89 14.93
CA TRP A 364 13.30 2.25 15.13
C TRP A 364 12.35 3.01 16.07
N LEU A 365 11.03 2.95 15.82
CA LEU A 365 10.05 3.62 16.68
C LEU A 365 10.09 3.07 18.11
N LEU A 366 10.13 1.75 18.26
CA LEU A 366 10.22 1.10 19.57
C LEU A 366 11.48 1.54 20.32
N ASN A 367 12.66 1.51 19.69
CA ASN A 367 13.92 1.90 20.30
C ASN A 367 13.87 3.35 20.81
N ARG A 368 13.34 4.29 20.01
CA ARG A 368 13.17 5.68 20.43
C ARG A 368 12.24 5.85 21.63
N THR A 369 11.17 5.07 21.70
CA THR A 369 10.23 5.15 22.83
C THR A 369 10.78 4.56 24.12
N ARG A 370 11.72 3.60 24.04
CA ARG A 370 12.42 3.03 25.20
C ARG A 370 13.43 4.02 25.77
N ASP A 371 14.21 4.64 24.90
CA ASP A 371 15.30 5.54 25.34
C ASP A 371 14.78 6.89 25.86
N HIS A 372 13.62 7.35 25.38
CA HIS A 372 13.08 8.68 25.72
C HIS A 372 11.57 8.62 26.05
N PRO A 373 11.18 8.13 27.23
CA PRO A 373 9.77 7.93 27.61
C PRO A 373 8.93 9.22 27.67
N SER A 374 9.56 10.39 27.74
CA SER A 374 8.90 11.70 27.70
C SER A 374 8.42 12.14 26.31
N ARG A 375 8.88 11.49 25.23
CA ARG A 375 8.48 11.78 23.83
C ARG A 375 7.26 10.98 23.35
N ARG A 376 6.43 10.45 24.26
CA ARG A 376 5.20 9.67 23.94
C ARG A 376 4.13 10.44 23.14
N ARG A 377 4.25 11.77 22.99
CA ARG A 377 3.34 12.58 22.18
C ARG A 377 4.00 12.98 20.87
N TRP A 378 3.83 12.16 19.84
CA TRP A 378 3.90 12.64 18.47
C TRP A 378 2.60 13.43 18.17
N PRO A 379 2.65 14.70 17.73
CA PRO A 379 1.45 15.48 17.44
C PRO A 379 0.67 15.01 16.19
N GLY A 380 1.21 14.05 15.44
CA GLY A 380 0.62 13.54 14.19
C GLY A 380 -0.11 12.19 14.27
N ARG A 381 -0.35 11.60 15.45
CA ARG A 381 -1.29 10.46 15.51
C ARG A 381 -2.70 11.06 15.47
N PRO A 382 -3.46 11.02 14.36
CA PRO A 382 -4.84 11.47 14.40
C PRO A 382 -5.54 10.64 15.49
N PRO A 383 -6.38 11.27 16.34
CA PRO A 383 -7.18 10.51 17.28
C PRO A 383 -7.94 9.45 16.50
N ARG A 384 -7.99 8.22 17.02
CA ARG A 384 -8.89 7.19 16.48
C ARG A 384 -10.27 7.82 16.43
N ILE A 385 -10.74 8.13 15.22
CA ILE A 385 -12.14 8.50 15.03
C ILE A 385 -12.91 7.22 15.34
N SER A 386 -13.39 7.11 16.58
CA SER A 386 -14.49 6.22 16.89
C SER A 386 -15.62 6.59 15.97
N SER A 387 -16.05 5.67 15.11
CA SER A 387 -17.22 5.83 14.22
C SER A 387 -18.54 5.79 15.01
N HIS A 388 -18.59 6.52 16.12
CA HIS A 388 -19.77 6.72 16.96
C HIS A 388 -20.00 8.22 17.13
N ARG A 389 -20.33 8.87 16.01
CA ARG A 389 -21.30 9.97 16.00
C ARG A 389 -22.04 9.91 14.69
N ALA A 390 -23.32 9.61 14.80
CA ALA A 390 -24.26 9.65 13.70
C ALA A 390 -24.18 11.02 13.01
N CYS A 391 -23.85 11.03 11.72
CA CYS A 391 -24.19 12.13 10.85
C CYS A 391 -25.73 12.19 10.79
N ARG A 392 -26.33 13.03 11.62
CA ARG A 392 -27.68 13.53 11.35
C ARG A 392 -27.54 14.53 10.20
N SER A 393 -28.26 14.27 9.11
CA SER A 393 -28.48 15.20 8.02
C SER A 393 -29.07 16.52 8.59
N PRO A 394 -28.59 17.70 8.18
CA PRO A 394 -29.28 18.94 8.51
C PRO A 394 -30.59 19.00 7.71
N THR A 395 -31.68 19.32 8.41
CA THR A 395 -32.95 19.74 7.80
C THR A 395 -32.75 21.02 6.98
N PRO A 396 -33.42 21.20 5.84
CA PRO A 396 -33.32 22.42 5.05
C PRO A 396 -34.03 23.55 5.81
N GLY A 397 -33.26 24.49 6.37
CA GLY A 397 -33.83 25.59 7.16
C GLY A 397 -32.87 26.74 7.44
N ASP A 398 -31.57 26.49 7.61
CA ASP A 398 -30.62 27.53 8.00
C ASP A 398 -29.53 27.75 6.96
N ALA A 399 -29.86 28.52 5.91
CA ALA A 399 -28.85 29.15 5.08
C ALA A 399 -28.47 30.51 5.69
N PRO A 400 -27.18 30.79 5.97
CA PRO A 400 -26.77 32.11 6.41
C PRO A 400 -26.97 33.11 5.27
N ARG A 401 -27.75 34.16 5.54
CA ARG A 401 -27.94 35.30 4.63
C ARG A 401 -26.60 36.01 4.45
N TYR A 402 -26.04 35.95 3.25
CA TYR A 402 -24.95 36.85 2.85
C TYR A 402 -25.49 38.27 2.73
N ALA A 403 -24.88 39.21 3.48
CA ALA A 403 -25.14 40.64 3.32
C ALA A 403 -24.56 41.13 1.97
N PRO A 404 -25.26 41.99 1.22
CA PRO A 404 -24.72 42.56 -0.01
C PRO A 404 -23.64 43.60 0.30
N ALA A 405 -22.57 43.60 -0.51
CA ALA A 405 -21.49 44.57 -0.46
C ALA A 405 -21.98 46.00 -0.82
N PRO A 406 -21.44 47.06 -0.22
CA PRO A 406 -21.82 48.43 -0.55
C PRO A 406 -21.29 48.84 -1.91
N THR A 407 -22.20 49.37 -2.73
CA THR A 407 -21.95 50.00 -4.03
C THR A 407 -21.15 51.30 -3.86
N SER A 408 -19.99 51.38 -4.52
CA SER A 408 -19.27 52.64 -4.73
C SER A 408 -19.94 53.44 -5.85
N ALA A 409 -20.40 54.65 -5.53
CA ALA A 409 -20.77 55.69 -6.52
C ALA A 409 -19.59 56.68 -6.69
N PRO A 410 -19.50 57.40 -7.82
CA PRO A 410 -18.27 58.01 -8.30
C PRO A 410 -18.03 59.40 -7.71
N GLY A 411 -16.74 59.72 -7.53
CA GLY A 411 -16.21 61.05 -7.22
C GLY A 411 -14.79 61.14 -7.73
#